data_AF-A0A1B6DWW4-F1
#
_entry.id   AF-A0A1B6DWW4-F1
#
_cell.length_a   1.000
_cell.length_b   1.000
_cell.length_c   1.000
_cell.angle_alpha   90.00
_cell.angle_beta   90.00
_cell.angle_gamma   90.00
#
_symmetry.space_group_name_H-M   'P 1'
#
loop_
_entity.id
_entity.type
_entity.pdbx_description
1 polymer ?
#
loop_
_entity_poly.entity_id
_entity_poly.type
_entity_poly.pdbx_seq_one_letter_code
_entity_poly.pdbx_strand_id
1 'polypeptide(L)'
;MKDLLLGFFKYYSEFDYDYVISPFLGKPFPVLYLKNLALLPESMNLYKENIKLNDKNPFKIENCLKIQDPFKLQFNLGKAMLQQDLNIFKETCTIICDIFHNKEKNYILDNVLSPDKMSPYYCQRNFKFLIKFNLKENPFPSDIDAKNWFILVKKCLIGICEEILLLNFEDEAKELVIGENKLTIDNALNKIELMAKSRTFFGFQRNKMRKKVELFLLNLDPFEKEAFTSKEVVNVGTNYNLQIIVKLIILPIYSRQEQLLEVKLCIIDYGPPTFNDFKSFNNITTNTFSNFFEMSYLHFSGKTVHKKEIPIVEILNEDSCCHTIVQSSVMLEGQNNSDDIEKCSKELNYEQISTKINKSVKVLSENNNNDTNNELFHLKSQSIERKSSNHSQDCTSFDSVPLNK
;
A
#
# COMPACT_ATOMS: atom_id res chain seq x y z
N MET A 1 -25.30 8.67 29.79
CA MET A 1 -25.26 7.84 28.56
C MET A 1 -23.92 7.98 27.83
N LYS A 2 -23.40 9.20 27.57
CA LYS A 2 -22.07 9.42 26.98
C LYS A 2 -20.97 8.64 27.72
N ASP A 3 -20.90 8.78 29.05
CA ASP A 3 -19.83 8.17 29.85
C ASP A 3 -19.93 6.63 29.87
N LEU A 4 -21.13 6.07 29.74
CA LEU A 4 -21.34 4.62 29.62
C LEU A 4 -20.81 4.10 28.28
N LEU A 5 -21.06 4.82 27.18
CA LEU A 5 -20.53 4.47 25.87
C LEU A 5 -19.01 4.58 25.83
N LEU A 6 -18.46 5.68 26.35
CA LEU A 6 -17.00 5.84 26.47
C LEU A 6 -16.40 4.73 27.33
N GLY A 7 -17.01 4.41 28.47
CA GLY A 7 -16.60 3.31 29.33
C GLY A 7 -16.66 1.95 28.62
N PHE A 8 -17.68 1.71 27.80
CA PHE A 8 -17.81 0.49 26.99
C PHE A 8 -16.65 0.36 26.00
N PHE A 9 -16.43 1.39 25.16
CA PHE A 9 -15.38 1.33 24.15
C PHE A 9 -14.00 1.23 24.79
N LYS A 10 -13.73 2.02 25.84
CA LYS A 10 -12.46 1.98 26.55
C LYS A 10 -12.20 0.61 27.18
N TYR A 11 -13.22 0.04 27.82
CA TYR A 11 -13.10 -1.28 28.44
C TYR A 11 -12.72 -2.33 27.40
N TYR A 12 -13.39 -2.35 26.25
CA TYR A 12 -13.16 -3.37 25.24
C TYR A 12 -11.92 -3.13 24.36
N SER A 13 -11.44 -1.89 24.19
CA SER A 13 -10.14 -1.66 23.53
C SER A 13 -8.98 -2.22 24.33
N GLU A 14 -9.07 -2.18 25.67
CA GLU A 14 -8.01 -2.59 26.60
C GLU A 14 -8.24 -4.00 27.19
N PHE A 15 -9.36 -4.67 26.89
CA PHE A 15 -9.71 -5.96 27.48
C PHE A 15 -8.70 -7.05 27.13
N ASP A 16 -8.35 -7.87 28.12
CA ASP A 16 -7.53 -9.07 27.94
C ASP A 16 -8.40 -10.23 27.45
N TYR A 17 -8.28 -10.57 26.16
CA TYR A 17 -9.08 -11.60 25.49
C TYR A 17 -8.64 -13.05 25.80
N ASP A 18 -7.65 -13.23 26.69
CA ASP A 18 -7.38 -14.51 27.37
C ASP A 18 -8.33 -14.76 28.55
N TYR A 19 -9.27 -13.84 28.80
CA TYR A 19 -10.40 -14.01 29.70
C TYR A 19 -11.68 -14.36 28.95
N VAL A 20 -12.59 -15.04 29.65
CA VAL A 20 -13.96 -15.29 29.21
C VAL A 20 -14.85 -14.19 29.73
N ILE A 21 -15.56 -13.50 28.84
CA ILE A 21 -16.60 -12.53 29.20
C ILE A 21 -17.84 -13.32 29.65
N SER A 22 -18.20 -13.22 30.93
CA SER A 22 -19.29 -13.99 31.51
C SER A 22 -20.39 -13.08 32.06
N PRO A 23 -21.50 -12.91 31.31
CA PRO A 23 -22.70 -12.27 31.84
C PRO A 23 -23.31 -13.06 33.00
N PHE A 24 -23.16 -14.40 33.02
CA PHE A 24 -23.62 -15.25 34.13
C PHE A 24 -22.96 -14.88 35.47
N LEU A 25 -21.64 -14.67 35.46
CA LEU A 25 -20.90 -14.29 36.67
C LEU A 25 -20.89 -12.77 36.90
N GLY A 26 -21.31 -11.98 35.92
CA GLY A 26 -21.22 -10.51 35.95
C GLY A 26 -19.79 -9.97 35.92
N LYS A 27 -18.78 -10.82 35.65
CA LYS A 27 -17.37 -10.46 35.60
C LYS A 27 -16.58 -11.39 34.67
N PRO A 28 -15.47 -10.93 34.06
CA PRO A 28 -14.60 -11.82 33.31
C PRO A 28 -13.87 -12.80 34.24
N PHE A 29 -13.48 -13.95 33.70
CA PHE A 29 -12.64 -14.91 34.42
C PHE A 29 -11.62 -15.60 33.49
N PRO A 30 -10.47 -16.07 34.01
CA PRO A 30 -9.41 -16.62 33.16
C PRO A 30 -9.84 -17.88 32.43
N VAL A 31 -9.43 -18.03 31.16
CA VAL A 31 -9.67 -19.26 30.37
C VAL A 31 -9.14 -20.53 31.05
N LEU A 32 -8.06 -20.40 31.83
CA LEU A 32 -7.48 -21.51 32.61
C LEU A 32 -8.50 -22.19 33.53
N TYR A 33 -9.51 -21.47 34.03
CA TYR A 33 -10.52 -22.05 34.92
C TYR A 33 -11.41 -23.07 34.18
N LEU A 34 -11.58 -22.93 32.86
CA LEU A 34 -12.30 -23.93 32.07
C LEU A 34 -11.47 -25.19 31.82
N LYS A 35 -10.14 -25.11 31.90
CA LYS A 35 -9.24 -26.28 31.83
C LYS A 35 -9.21 -27.04 33.15
N ASN A 36 -9.45 -26.37 34.27
CA ASN A 36 -9.52 -26.99 35.59
C ASN A 36 -10.84 -26.61 36.29
N LEU A 37 -11.84 -27.47 36.14
CA LEU A 37 -13.20 -27.25 36.67
C LEU A 37 -13.25 -27.02 38.19
N ALA A 38 -12.23 -27.44 38.94
CA ALA A 38 -12.14 -27.16 40.37
C ALA A 38 -11.94 -25.66 40.68
N LEU A 39 -11.37 -24.90 39.74
CA LEU A 39 -11.17 -23.45 39.86
C LEU A 39 -12.42 -22.63 39.55
N LEU A 40 -13.45 -23.24 38.93
CA LEU A 40 -14.71 -22.55 38.64
C LEU A 40 -15.51 -22.29 39.92
N PRO A 41 -16.21 -21.15 40.01
CA PRO A 41 -17.01 -20.81 41.19
C PRO A 41 -18.14 -21.81 41.44
N GLU A 42 -18.60 -21.90 42.68
CA GLU A 42 -19.70 -22.80 43.08
C GLU A 42 -21.00 -22.52 42.33
N SER A 43 -21.24 -21.26 41.93
CA SER A 43 -22.39 -20.89 41.10
C SER A 43 -22.46 -21.65 39.77
N MET A 44 -21.35 -22.23 39.30
CA MET A 44 -21.29 -23.03 38.08
C MET A 44 -21.31 -24.55 38.34
N ASN A 45 -21.67 -25.03 39.53
CA ASN A 45 -21.65 -26.46 39.87
C ASN A 45 -22.45 -27.32 38.89
N LEU A 46 -23.64 -26.88 38.48
CA LEU A 46 -24.44 -27.61 37.48
C LEU A 46 -23.70 -27.75 36.14
N TYR A 47 -22.94 -26.75 35.72
CA TYR A 47 -22.08 -26.87 34.54
C TYR A 47 -20.97 -27.89 34.78
N LYS A 48 -20.27 -27.82 35.92
CA LYS A 48 -19.19 -28.76 36.26
C LYS A 48 -19.67 -30.21 36.25
N GLU A 49 -20.84 -30.47 36.82
CA GLU A 49 -21.46 -31.80 36.87
C GLU A 49 -21.80 -32.31 35.47
N ASN A 50 -22.47 -31.49 34.65
CA ASN A 50 -22.82 -31.86 33.27
C ASN A 50 -21.59 -32.18 32.41
N ILE A 51 -20.45 -31.50 32.62
CA ILE A 51 -19.20 -31.82 31.92
C ILE A 51 -18.59 -33.13 32.45
N LYS A 52 -18.57 -33.35 33.77
CA LYS A 52 -18.04 -34.60 34.37
C LYS A 52 -18.82 -35.84 33.97
N LEU A 53 -20.14 -35.71 33.83
CA LEU A 53 -21.03 -36.79 33.40
C LEU A 53 -21.00 -37.03 31.88
N ASN A 54 -20.25 -36.22 31.11
CA ASN A 54 -20.24 -36.19 29.64
C ASN A 54 -21.63 -35.93 29.00
N ASP A 55 -22.57 -35.33 29.75
CA ASP A 55 -23.90 -34.97 29.25
C ASP A 55 -23.86 -33.80 28.26
N LYS A 56 -22.81 -32.95 28.35
CA LYS A 56 -22.61 -31.77 27.49
C LYS A 56 -21.15 -31.62 27.09
N ASN A 57 -20.95 -31.06 25.90
CA ASN A 57 -19.62 -30.65 25.44
C ASN A 57 -19.07 -29.51 26.32
N PRO A 58 -17.75 -29.48 26.59
CA PRO A 58 -17.11 -28.38 27.30
C PRO A 58 -17.14 -27.08 26.48
N PHE A 59 -17.02 -25.95 27.17
CA PHE A 59 -16.85 -24.65 26.54
C PHE A 59 -15.58 -24.63 25.67
N LYS A 60 -15.71 -24.22 24.40
CA LYS A 60 -14.60 -24.14 23.45
C LYS A 60 -13.73 -22.93 23.73
N ILE A 61 -12.45 -23.17 23.99
CA ILE A 61 -11.49 -22.14 24.43
C ILE A 61 -10.54 -21.68 23.33
N GLU A 62 -10.55 -22.34 22.17
CA GLU A 62 -9.62 -22.10 21.06
C GLU A 62 -9.98 -20.83 20.26
N ASN A 63 -11.16 -20.26 20.47
CA ASN A 63 -11.61 -19.06 19.76
C ASN A 63 -10.91 -17.80 20.29
N CYS A 64 -10.67 -16.82 19.41
CA CYS A 64 -10.09 -15.53 19.80
C CYS A 64 -11.00 -14.76 20.76
N LEU A 65 -12.31 -14.69 20.49
CA LEU A 65 -13.31 -14.08 21.36
C LEU A 65 -14.12 -15.14 22.13
N LYS A 66 -14.25 -14.93 23.44
CA LYS A 66 -14.84 -15.89 24.38
C LYS A 66 -15.94 -15.19 25.19
N ILE A 67 -17.16 -15.25 24.68
CA ILE A 67 -18.35 -14.70 25.37
C ILE A 67 -19.23 -15.87 25.77
N GLN A 68 -19.41 -16.06 27.07
CA GLN A 68 -20.25 -17.12 27.59
C GLN A 68 -21.73 -16.75 27.48
N ASP A 69 -22.54 -17.69 26.97
CA ASP A 69 -23.99 -17.58 27.05
C ASP A 69 -24.43 -17.66 28.53
N PRO A 70 -25.28 -16.72 29.02
CA PRO A 70 -25.65 -16.67 30.44
C PRO A 70 -26.48 -17.85 30.94
N PHE A 71 -27.11 -18.62 30.04
CA PHE A 71 -27.99 -19.73 30.38
C PHE A 71 -27.41 -21.08 29.97
N LYS A 72 -26.75 -21.12 28.80
CA LYS A 72 -26.09 -22.31 28.26
C LYS A 72 -24.58 -22.17 28.40
N LEU A 73 -24.08 -22.31 29.62
CA LEU A 73 -22.69 -21.98 30.01
C LEU A 73 -21.59 -22.67 29.19
N GLN A 74 -21.91 -23.74 28.44
CA GLN A 74 -21.01 -24.41 27.49
C GLN A 74 -20.90 -23.73 26.11
N PHE A 75 -21.77 -22.77 25.79
CA PHE A 75 -21.78 -22.09 24.51
C PHE A 75 -20.95 -20.81 24.54
N ASN A 76 -19.98 -20.74 23.61
CA ASN A 76 -19.29 -19.51 23.27
C ASN A 76 -20.07 -18.77 22.17
N LEU A 77 -20.62 -17.60 22.49
CA LEU A 77 -21.29 -16.71 21.54
C LEU A 77 -20.30 -16.03 20.57
N GLY A 78 -19.03 -15.86 20.99
CA GLY A 78 -17.96 -15.28 20.18
C GLY A 78 -17.30 -16.27 19.20
N LYS A 79 -17.76 -17.52 19.13
CA LYS A 79 -17.10 -18.60 18.36
C LYS A 79 -16.94 -18.35 16.86
N ALA A 80 -17.75 -17.47 16.28
CA ALA A 80 -17.73 -17.14 14.86
C ALA A 80 -16.78 -15.99 14.52
N MET A 81 -16.29 -15.27 15.54
CA MET A 81 -15.37 -14.15 15.33
C MET A 81 -13.99 -14.68 14.95
N LEU A 82 -13.41 -14.13 13.89
CA LEU A 82 -12.03 -14.41 13.51
C LEU A 82 -11.07 -13.48 14.26
N GLN A 83 -9.80 -13.87 14.36
CA GLN A 83 -8.78 -13.03 15.03
C GLN A 83 -8.65 -11.66 14.36
N GLN A 84 -8.80 -11.60 13.04
CA GLN A 84 -8.80 -10.34 12.28
C GLN A 84 -9.97 -9.45 12.68
N ASP A 85 -11.19 -9.99 12.75
CA ASP A 85 -12.37 -9.21 13.15
C ASP A 85 -12.22 -8.68 14.58
N LEU A 86 -11.60 -9.46 15.48
CA LEU A 86 -11.33 -9.05 16.85
C LEU A 86 -10.34 -7.88 16.89
N ASN A 87 -9.28 -7.92 16.07
CA ASN A 87 -8.33 -6.82 15.98
C ASN A 87 -8.99 -5.55 15.45
N ILE A 88 -9.81 -5.65 14.40
CA ILE A 88 -10.63 -4.52 13.90
C ILE A 88 -11.50 -3.96 15.02
N PHE A 89 -12.21 -4.83 15.75
CA PHE A 89 -13.10 -4.40 16.83
C PHE A 89 -12.34 -3.62 17.92
N LYS A 90 -11.16 -4.08 18.33
CA LYS A 90 -10.32 -3.38 19.32
C LYS A 90 -9.88 -2.01 18.82
N GLU A 91 -9.41 -1.95 17.58
CA GLU A 91 -8.97 -0.71 16.94
C GLU A 91 -10.13 0.29 16.81
N THR A 92 -11.31 -0.17 16.37
CA THR A 92 -12.55 0.61 16.35
C THR A 92 -12.84 1.21 17.72
N CYS A 93 -12.74 0.40 18.79
CA CYS A 93 -13.00 0.87 20.14
C CYS A 93 -12.03 1.99 20.55
N THR A 94 -10.73 1.85 20.24
CA THR A 94 -9.71 2.88 20.50
C THR A 94 -10.03 4.17 19.76
N ILE A 95 -10.29 4.09 18.45
CA ILE A 95 -10.67 5.23 17.60
C ILE A 95 -11.88 5.96 18.17
N ILE A 96 -12.91 5.22 18.58
CA ILE A 96 -14.10 5.83 19.16
C ILE A 96 -13.76 6.56 20.46
N CYS A 97 -12.91 6.00 21.31
CA CYS A 97 -12.47 6.68 22.53
C CYS A 97 -11.80 8.03 22.19
N ASP A 98 -10.90 8.05 21.21
CA ASP A 98 -10.23 9.27 20.77
C ASP A 98 -11.22 10.32 20.25
N ILE A 99 -12.22 9.89 19.46
CA ILE A 99 -13.31 10.77 18.99
C ILE A 99 -14.09 11.36 20.18
N PHE A 100 -14.37 10.56 21.20
CA PHE A 100 -15.09 11.00 22.40
C PHE A 100 -14.28 12.00 23.26
N HIS A 101 -12.95 11.90 23.23
CA HIS A 101 -12.02 12.80 23.93
C HIS A 101 -11.77 14.11 23.19
N ASN A 102 -11.67 14.08 21.86
CA ASN A 102 -11.22 15.22 21.05
C ASN A 102 -12.34 16.14 20.53
N LYS A 103 -13.62 15.77 20.65
CA LYS A 103 -14.74 16.54 20.04
C LYS A 103 -15.75 17.13 21.03
N GLU A 104 -16.29 18.29 20.66
CA GLU A 104 -17.40 18.94 21.34
C GLU A 104 -18.66 18.06 21.36
N LYS A 105 -19.46 18.19 22.43
CA LYS A 105 -20.47 17.22 22.87
C LYS A 105 -21.59 16.90 21.86
N ASN A 106 -21.86 17.76 20.88
CA ASN A 106 -23.13 17.74 20.14
C ASN A 106 -23.14 16.87 18.87
N TYR A 107 -22.00 16.37 18.40
CA TYR A 107 -21.93 15.59 17.14
C TYR A 107 -21.18 14.25 17.26
N ILE A 108 -20.97 13.77 18.49
CA ILE A 108 -20.16 12.55 18.72
C ILE A 108 -20.83 11.31 18.12
N LEU A 109 -22.14 11.11 18.37
CA LEU A 109 -22.87 9.97 17.83
C LEU A 109 -22.93 10.01 16.30
N ASP A 110 -23.17 11.17 15.71
CA ASP A 110 -23.17 11.31 14.24
C ASP A 110 -21.80 10.95 13.65
N ASN A 111 -20.71 11.27 14.34
CA ASN A 111 -19.36 10.91 13.88
C ASN A 111 -19.07 9.41 14.03
N VAL A 112 -19.58 8.77 15.08
CA VAL A 112 -19.38 7.34 15.33
C VAL A 112 -20.28 6.47 14.45
N LEU A 113 -21.49 6.93 14.16
CA LEU A 113 -22.48 6.18 13.39
C LEU A 113 -22.43 6.45 11.88
N SER A 114 -21.72 7.49 11.44
CA SER A 114 -21.53 7.76 10.01
C SER A 114 -20.34 6.96 9.46
N PRO A 115 -20.55 5.95 8.59
CA PRO A 115 -19.46 5.15 8.02
C PRO A 115 -18.42 6.01 7.32
N ASP A 116 -18.88 7.05 6.62
CA ASP A 116 -18.03 7.98 5.87
C ASP A 116 -17.12 8.83 6.77
N LYS A 117 -17.53 9.05 8.03
CA LYS A 117 -16.76 9.83 9.02
C LYS A 117 -15.83 8.97 9.85
N MET A 118 -16.15 7.70 10.04
CA MET A 118 -15.24 6.73 10.64
C MET A 118 -14.19 6.21 9.67
N SER A 119 -14.50 6.13 8.37
CA SER A 119 -13.58 5.73 7.29
C SER A 119 -12.22 6.43 7.43
N PRO A 120 -12.19 7.77 7.60
CA PRO A 120 -11.39 8.51 8.57
C PRO A 120 -10.19 7.82 9.21
N TYR A 121 -10.59 7.21 10.31
CA TYR A 121 -9.76 6.71 11.36
C TYR A 121 -9.47 5.22 11.14
N TYR A 122 -10.36 4.48 10.46
CA TYR A 122 -10.09 3.12 9.98
C TYR A 122 -8.94 3.03 8.97
N CYS A 123 -8.70 4.13 8.27
CA CYS A 123 -7.72 4.22 7.20
C CYS A 123 -6.41 4.87 7.65
N GLN A 124 -6.24 5.27 8.91
CA GLN A 124 -4.92 5.56 9.49
C GLN A 124 -4.16 4.24 9.71
N ARG A 125 -4.03 3.45 8.65
CA ARG A 125 -3.20 2.25 8.66
C ARG A 125 -1.76 2.66 8.51
N ASN A 126 -0.93 2.12 9.39
CA ASN A 126 0.50 2.13 9.19
C ASN A 126 0.82 0.96 8.27
N PHE A 127 1.21 1.24 7.03
CA PHE A 127 1.76 0.20 6.18
C PHE A 127 3.19 -0.04 6.61
N LYS A 128 3.43 -1.16 7.27
CA LYS A 128 4.79 -1.62 7.54
C LYS A 128 5.25 -2.55 6.42
N PHE A 129 6.44 -2.28 5.93
CA PHE A 129 7.16 -3.13 5.00
C PHE A 129 8.48 -3.51 5.66
N LEU A 130 8.90 -4.75 5.47
CA LEU A 130 10.21 -5.20 5.89
C LEU A 130 11.00 -5.58 4.64
N ILE A 131 11.95 -4.74 4.28
CA ILE A 131 12.84 -5.06 3.18
C ILE A 131 13.93 -5.96 3.74
N LYS A 132 13.87 -7.24 3.38
CA LYS A 132 14.82 -8.28 3.79
C LYS A 132 15.85 -8.49 2.70
N PHE A 133 17.11 -8.49 3.07
CA PHE A 133 18.17 -8.75 2.11
C PHE A 133 18.61 -10.20 2.25
N ASN A 134 18.60 -10.95 1.15
CA ASN A 134 19.14 -12.29 1.12
C ASN A 134 20.66 -12.22 0.92
N LEU A 135 21.39 -11.79 1.96
CA LEU A 135 22.83 -11.62 1.90
C LEU A 135 23.61 -12.93 2.13
N LYS A 136 22.92 -14.07 2.19
CA LYS A 136 23.57 -15.39 2.29
C LYS A 136 24.59 -15.62 1.17
N GLU A 137 24.45 -14.94 0.03
CA GLU A 137 25.39 -15.03 -1.10
C GLU A 137 26.42 -13.89 -1.16
N ASN A 138 26.25 -12.78 -0.40
CA ASN A 138 27.20 -11.66 -0.40
C ASN A 138 27.06 -10.79 0.87
N PRO A 139 27.76 -11.11 2.00
CA PRO A 139 27.86 -10.18 3.11
C PRO A 139 28.57 -8.90 2.63
N PHE A 140 28.10 -7.73 3.06
CA PHE A 140 28.78 -6.47 2.73
C PHE A 140 30.28 -6.58 3.09
N PRO A 141 31.19 -6.47 2.10
CA PRO A 141 32.62 -6.62 2.35
C PRO A 141 33.18 -5.53 3.27
N SER A 142 32.52 -4.36 3.34
CA SER A 142 32.93 -3.21 4.14
C SER A 142 31.76 -2.32 4.59
N ASP A 143 31.98 -1.49 5.62
CA ASP A 143 31.03 -0.45 6.06
C ASP A 143 30.73 0.59 4.96
N ILE A 144 31.66 0.79 4.03
CA ILE A 144 31.50 1.67 2.86
C ILE A 144 30.45 1.09 1.91
N ASP A 145 30.44 -0.23 1.72
CA ASP A 145 29.45 -0.91 0.88
C ASP A 145 28.05 -0.83 1.50
N ALA A 146 27.96 -0.99 2.83
CA ALA A 146 26.71 -0.79 3.56
C ALA A 146 26.17 0.65 3.40
N LYS A 147 27.04 1.66 3.52
CA LYS A 147 26.65 3.07 3.33
C LYS A 147 26.09 3.33 1.92
N ASN A 148 26.83 2.94 0.89
CA ASN A 148 26.42 3.15 -0.50
C ASN A 148 25.11 2.44 -0.82
N TRP A 149 24.93 1.26 -0.24
CA TRP A 149 23.70 0.52 -0.34
C TRP A 149 22.52 1.23 0.35
N PHE A 150 22.69 1.74 1.58
CA PHE A 150 21.62 2.49 2.26
C PHE A 150 21.22 3.71 1.43
N ILE A 151 22.18 4.39 0.81
CA ILE A 151 21.93 5.50 -0.11
C ILE A 151 21.10 5.03 -1.31
N LEU A 152 21.47 3.91 -1.95
CA LEU A 152 20.73 3.36 -3.07
C LEU A 152 19.30 2.97 -2.69
N VAL A 153 19.11 2.30 -1.56
CA VAL A 153 17.77 1.91 -1.07
C VAL A 153 16.91 3.14 -0.78
N LYS A 154 17.49 4.20 -0.19
CA LYS A 154 16.79 5.48 -0.01
C LYS A 154 16.37 6.09 -1.34
N LYS A 155 17.28 6.14 -2.32
CA LYS A 155 16.97 6.62 -3.69
C LYS A 155 15.81 5.83 -4.31
N CYS A 156 15.81 4.51 -4.16
CA CYS A 156 14.74 3.64 -4.64
C CYS A 156 13.39 3.99 -4.01
N LEU A 157 13.33 4.04 -2.68
CA LEU A 157 12.09 4.34 -1.95
C LEU A 157 11.52 5.72 -2.30
N ILE A 158 12.40 6.71 -2.41
CA ILE A 158 12.02 8.08 -2.74
C ILE A 158 11.58 8.17 -4.21
N GLY A 159 12.32 7.55 -5.14
CA GLY A 159 11.93 7.47 -6.54
C GLY A 159 10.56 6.82 -6.73
N ILE A 160 10.26 5.72 -6.01
CA ILE A 160 8.92 5.13 -6.03
C ILE A 160 7.87 6.13 -5.54
N CYS A 161 8.14 6.82 -4.43
CA CYS A 161 7.22 7.80 -3.87
C CYS A 161 6.98 8.99 -4.80
N GLU A 162 8.03 9.60 -5.35
CA GLU A 162 7.94 10.79 -6.20
C GLU A 162 7.46 10.48 -7.62
N GLU A 163 8.01 9.45 -8.27
CA GLU A 163 7.79 9.21 -9.70
C GLU A 163 6.63 8.24 -9.95
N ILE A 164 6.46 7.22 -9.11
CA ILE A 164 5.39 6.23 -9.28
C ILE A 164 4.13 6.62 -8.49
N LEU A 165 4.28 7.04 -7.24
CA LEU A 165 3.16 7.41 -6.38
C LEU A 165 2.82 8.91 -6.43
N LEU A 166 3.65 9.72 -7.08
CA LEU A 166 3.45 11.16 -7.29
C LEU A 166 3.29 11.94 -5.96
N LEU A 167 4.00 11.49 -4.93
CA LEU A 167 4.10 12.16 -3.65
C LEU A 167 5.11 13.31 -3.75
N ASN A 168 4.72 14.51 -3.34
CA ASN A 168 5.63 15.64 -3.26
C ASN A 168 6.18 15.75 -1.83
N PHE A 169 7.45 15.43 -1.64
CA PHE A 169 8.12 15.67 -0.36
C PHE A 169 8.35 17.16 -0.10
N GLU A 170 8.30 17.57 1.16
CA GLU A 170 8.66 18.93 1.59
C GLU A 170 10.15 19.21 1.31
N ASP A 171 10.54 20.46 1.04
CA ASP A 171 11.88 20.76 0.51
C ASP A 171 13.03 20.34 1.46
N GLU A 172 12.83 20.44 2.77
CA GLU A 172 13.78 19.97 3.79
C GLU A 172 14.06 18.46 3.69
N ALA A 173 13.07 17.67 3.25
CA ALA A 173 13.22 16.24 3.04
C ALA A 173 14.11 15.92 1.83
N LYS A 174 14.15 16.80 0.81
CA LYS A 174 14.98 16.60 -0.40
C LYS A 174 16.46 16.85 -0.12
N GLU A 175 16.77 17.81 0.76
CA GLU A 175 18.16 18.10 1.14
C GLU A 175 18.85 16.92 1.84
N LEU A 176 18.10 16.16 2.65
CA LEU A 176 18.59 14.94 3.32
C LEU A 176 19.03 13.83 2.34
N VAL A 177 18.55 13.87 1.10
CA VAL A 177 18.77 12.85 0.07
C VAL A 177 19.91 13.27 -0.86
N ILE A 178 19.95 14.55 -1.21
CA ILE A 178 20.90 15.13 -2.17
C ILE A 178 22.28 15.37 -1.54
N GLY A 179 22.38 15.42 -0.20
CA GLY A 179 23.62 15.59 0.55
C GLY A 179 24.61 14.41 0.50
N GLU A 180 24.75 13.72 -0.63
CA GLU A 180 25.55 12.50 -0.83
C GLU A 180 27.01 12.64 -0.38
N ASN A 181 27.58 13.83 -0.53
CA ASN A 181 29.01 14.08 -0.29
C ASN A 181 29.39 14.36 1.18
N LYS A 182 28.42 14.50 2.11
CA LYS A 182 28.70 14.86 3.51
C LYS A 182 28.10 13.93 4.57
N LEU A 183 27.34 12.90 4.18
CA LEU A 183 26.73 12.00 5.16
C LEU A 183 27.79 11.10 5.82
N THR A 184 27.90 11.14 7.15
CA THR A 184 28.60 10.11 7.94
C THR A 184 27.77 8.81 7.95
N ILE A 185 28.39 7.67 8.25
CA ILE A 185 27.68 6.37 8.36
C ILE A 185 26.56 6.46 9.41
N ASP A 186 26.85 7.07 10.56
CA ASP A 186 25.86 7.26 11.63
C ASP A 186 24.64 8.06 11.14
N ASN A 187 24.85 9.10 10.34
CA ASN A 187 23.75 9.87 9.73
C ASN A 187 23.00 9.08 8.66
N ALA A 188 23.67 8.16 7.95
CA ALA A 188 23.03 7.29 6.99
C ALA A 188 22.12 6.24 7.67
N LEU A 189 22.48 5.83 8.89
CA LEU A 189 21.78 4.85 9.71
C LEU A 189 20.75 5.46 10.66
N ASN A 190 20.53 6.78 10.62
CA ASN A 190 19.49 7.39 11.43
C ASN A 190 18.10 7.10 10.87
N LYS A 191 17.13 7.01 11.79
CA LYS A 191 15.71 7.04 11.47
C LYS A 191 15.42 8.26 10.60
N ILE A 192 14.81 8.04 9.45
CA ILE A 192 14.35 9.12 8.58
C ILE A 192 12.83 9.18 8.65
N GLU A 193 12.30 10.38 8.82
CA GLU A 193 10.87 10.66 8.68
C GLU A 193 10.70 11.74 7.62
N LEU A 194 10.07 11.38 6.49
CA LEU A 194 9.78 12.31 5.42
C LEU A 194 8.27 12.52 5.34
N MET A 195 7.86 13.77 5.22
CA MET A 195 6.47 14.16 4.99
C MET A 195 6.28 14.38 3.48
N ALA A 196 5.26 13.76 2.92
CA ALA A 196 4.95 13.86 1.50
C ALA A 196 3.46 14.16 1.29
N LYS A 197 3.15 14.97 0.27
CA LYS A 197 1.78 15.34 -0.10
C LYS A 197 1.53 14.90 -1.53
N SER A 198 0.56 14.01 -1.74
CA SER A 198 0.00 13.79 -3.07
C SER A 198 -1.15 14.76 -3.32
N ARG A 199 -1.29 15.24 -4.55
CA ARG A 199 -2.47 15.98 -5.00
C ARG A 199 -3.55 15.08 -5.60
N THR A 200 -3.21 13.82 -5.88
CA THR A 200 -4.05 12.94 -6.67
C THR A 200 -3.70 11.46 -6.41
N PHE A 201 -4.71 10.60 -6.32
CA PHE A 201 -4.51 9.15 -6.14
C PHE A 201 -5.19 8.34 -7.26
N PHE A 202 -4.53 7.28 -7.73
CA PHE A 202 -4.75 6.77 -9.08
C PHE A 202 -4.85 5.26 -9.26
N GLY A 203 -4.78 4.49 -8.18
CA GLY A 203 -4.44 3.07 -8.30
C GLY A 203 -5.37 2.28 -9.23
N PHE A 204 -6.67 2.57 -9.25
CA PHE A 204 -7.64 1.91 -10.11
C PHE A 204 -7.44 2.20 -11.62
N GLN A 205 -7.01 3.42 -11.97
CA GLN A 205 -6.90 3.83 -13.36
C GLN A 205 -5.58 3.41 -14.02
N ARG A 206 -4.55 3.10 -13.22
CA ARG A 206 -3.22 2.67 -13.71
C ARG A 206 -3.32 1.47 -14.66
N ASN A 207 -4.12 0.45 -14.32
CA ASN A 207 -4.24 -0.75 -15.16
C ASN A 207 -4.82 -0.45 -16.54
N LYS A 208 -5.80 0.46 -16.61
CA LYS A 208 -6.39 0.92 -17.87
C LYS A 208 -5.38 1.76 -18.65
N MET A 209 -4.63 2.61 -17.95
CA MET A 209 -3.64 3.48 -18.59
C MET A 209 -2.47 2.69 -19.14
N ARG A 210 -1.92 1.72 -18.37
CA ARG A 210 -0.81 0.86 -18.77
C ARG A 210 -1.05 0.25 -20.16
N LYS A 211 -2.24 -0.33 -20.39
CA LYS A 211 -2.63 -0.90 -21.70
C LYS A 211 -2.69 0.11 -22.84
N LYS A 212 -3.02 1.38 -22.55
CA LYS A 212 -3.07 2.45 -23.56
C LYS A 212 -1.68 2.95 -23.93
N VAL A 213 -0.80 3.08 -22.94
CA VAL A 213 0.52 3.65 -23.13
C VAL A 213 1.57 2.62 -23.54
N GLU A 214 1.29 1.32 -23.41
CA GLU A 214 2.23 0.22 -23.67
C GLU A 214 2.98 0.34 -25.02
N LEU A 215 2.27 0.70 -26.09
CA LEU A 215 2.87 0.87 -27.42
C LEU A 215 3.82 2.07 -27.54
N PHE A 216 3.64 3.10 -26.71
CA PHE A 216 4.47 4.31 -26.73
C PHE A 216 5.73 4.18 -25.88
N LEU A 217 5.84 3.14 -25.06
CA LEU A 217 6.88 3.02 -24.05
C LEU A 217 7.92 1.94 -24.35
N LEU A 218 7.99 1.41 -25.57
CA LEU A 218 8.86 0.26 -25.89
C LEU A 218 10.33 0.47 -25.47
N ASN A 219 10.83 1.70 -25.57
CA ASN A 219 12.24 2.04 -25.30
C ASN A 219 12.54 2.42 -23.84
N LEU A 220 11.52 2.59 -23.00
CA LEU A 220 11.72 2.96 -21.60
C LEU A 220 12.01 1.72 -20.74
N ASP A 221 12.77 1.90 -19.68
CA ASP A 221 12.93 0.84 -18.70
C ASP A 221 11.64 0.62 -17.88
N PRO A 222 11.49 -0.53 -17.18
CA PRO A 222 10.28 -0.82 -16.43
C PRO A 222 9.89 0.22 -15.37
N PHE A 223 10.85 0.87 -14.71
CA PHE A 223 10.59 1.91 -13.71
C PHE A 223 10.06 3.17 -14.39
N GLU A 224 10.73 3.62 -15.45
CA GLU A 224 10.29 4.76 -16.27
C GLU A 224 8.89 4.55 -16.88
N LYS A 225 8.59 3.32 -17.31
CA LYS A 225 7.25 2.92 -17.79
C LYS A 225 6.19 3.13 -16.73
N GLU A 226 6.45 2.69 -15.50
CA GLU A 226 5.51 2.84 -14.40
C GLU A 226 5.37 4.30 -13.97
N ALA A 227 6.46 5.07 -13.94
CA ALA A 227 6.45 6.49 -13.65
C ALA A 227 5.65 7.28 -14.70
N PHE A 228 5.88 7.01 -15.99
CA PHE A 228 5.13 7.61 -17.10
C PHE A 228 3.64 7.26 -17.00
N THR A 229 3.32 6.00 -16.71
CA THR A 229 1.93 5.57 -16.52
C THR A 229 1.26 6.37 -15.40
N SER A 230 1.94 6.64 -14.29
CA SER A 230 1.42 7.49 -13.20
C SER A 230 1.08 8.88 -13.70
N LYS A 231 2.03 9.52 -14.40
CA LYS A 231 1.91 10.89 -14.92
C LYS A 231 0.74 11.00 -15.90
N GLU A 232 0.59 10.02 -16.79
CA GLU A 232 -0.52 10.01 -17.74
C GLU A 232 -1.89 9.80 -17.08
N VAL A 233 -1.97 9.03 -16.00
CA VAL A 233 -3.23 8.94 -15.24
C VAL A 233 -3.62 10.31 -14.67
N VAL A 234 -2.66 11.12 -14.20
CA VAL A 234 -2.92 12.50 -13.75
C VAL A 234 -3.46 13.33 -14.91
N ASN A 235 -2.81 13.26 -16.07
CA ASN A 235 -3.13 14.09 -17.23
C ASN A 235 -4.51 13.79 -17.80
N VAL A 236 -4.96 12.53 -17.74
CA VAL A 236 -6.25 12.08 -18.29
C VAL A 236 -7.38 12.14 -17.26
N GLY A 237 -7.06 12.12 -15.96
CA GLY A 237 -8.04 12.18 -14.89
C GLY A 237 -8.72 13.55 -14.81
N THR A 238 -10.04 13.58 -14.57
CA THR A 238 -10.72 14.80 -14.10
C THR A 238 -10.08 15.22 -12.76
N ASN A 239 -9.83 16.52 -12.57
CA ASN A 239 -9.23 17.11 -11.36
C ASN A 239 -9.93 16.63 -10.06
N TYR A 240 -9.50 15.49 -9.52
CA TYR A 240 -9.85 15.10 -8.16
C TYR A 240 -8.82 15.76 -7.25
N ASN A 241 -9.23 16.77 -6.48
CA ASN A 241 -8.40 17.41 -5.46
C ASN A 241 -8.28 16.50 -4.23
N LEU A 242 -7.66 15.33 -4.41
CA LEU A 242 -7.40 14.35 -3.38
C LEU A 242 -6.04 14.64 -2.76
N GLN A 243 -6.02 15.38 -1.66
CA GLN A 243 -4.79 15.64 -0.95
C GLN A 243 -4.51 14.51 0.04
N ILE A 244 -3.50 13.67 -0.20
CA ILE A 244 -3.06 12.67 0.78
C ILE A 244 -1.74 13.14 1.38
N ILE A 245 -1.67 13.18 2.71
CA ILE A 245 -0.45 13.44 3.47
C ILE A 245 0.07 12.12 4.01
N VAL A 246 1.24 11.73 3.54
CA VAL A 246 1.91 10.48 3.87
C VAL A 246 3.19 10.77 4.65
N LYS A 247 3.41 10.07 5.76
CA LYS A 247 4.71 9.92 6.41
C LYS A 247 5.41 8.71 5.81
N LEU A 248 6.58 8.91 5.24
CA LEU A 248 7.52 7.81 5.00
C LEU A 248 8.51 7.78 6.15
N ILE A 249 8.44 6.75 6.97
CA ILE A 249 9.39 6.48 8.05
C ILE A 249 10.29 5.33 7.62
N ILE A 250 11.59 5.60 7.47
CA ILE A 250 12.59 4.58 7.17
C ILE A 250 13.37 4.30 8.46
N LEU A 251 13.21 3.09 8.99
CA LEU A 251 13.88 2.59 10.19
C LEU A 251 14.95 1.57 9.78
N PRO A 252 16.22 1.98 9.64
CA PRO A 252 17.31 1.04 9.47
C PRO A 252 17.46 0.19 10.72
N ILE A 253 16.99 -1.05 10.68
CA ILE A 253 17.23 -2.03 11.74
C ILE A 253 18.51 -2.77 11.39
N TYR A 254 19.62 -2.06 11.53
CA TYR A 254 20.92 -2.67 11.29
C TYR A 254 21.31 -3.55 12.48
N SER A 255 20.98 -4.84 12.38
CA SER A 255 21.67 -5.89 13.13
C SER A 255 22.65 -6.56 12.19
N ARG A 256 23.92 -6.73 12.60
CA ARG A 256 24.91 -7.50 11.82
C ARG A 256 24.42 -8.91 11.47
N GLN A 257 23.51 -9.47 12.27
CA GLN A 257 22.96 -10.82 12.09
C GLN A 257 21.75 -10.86 11.14
N GLU A 258 20.91 -9.83 11.11
CA GLU A 258 19.63 -9.87 10.37
C GLU A 258 19.61 -8.94 9.15
N GLN A 259 20.36 -7.83 9.19
CA GLN A 259 20.50 -6.86 8.10
C GLN A 259 19.17 -6.50 7.43
N LEU A 260 18.21 -6.09 8.26
CA LEU A 260 16.83 -5.78 7.89
C LEU A 260 16.63 -4.27 7.78
N LEU A 261 15.91 -3.84 6.77
CA LEU A 261 15.41 -2.46 6.72
C LEU A 261 13.90 -2.49 6.93
N GLU A 262 13.46 -1.90 8.03
CA GLU A 262 12.04 -1.68 8.28
C GLU A 262 11.63 -0.34 7.64
N VAL A 263 10.69 -0.38 6.71
CA VAL A 263 10.14 0.81 6.08
C VAL A 263 8.68 0.90 6.48
N LYS A 264 8.27 1.99 7.10
CA LYS A 264 6.86 2.26 7.38
C LYS A 264 6.38 3.40 6.50
N LEU A 265 5.29 3.20 5.78
CA LEU A 265 4.55 4.25 5.11
C LEU A 265 3.25 4.46 5.89
N CYS A 266 3.17 5.55 6.62
CA CYS A 266 2.03 5.90 7.46
C CYS A 266 1.22 6.96 6.73
N ILE A 267 -0.08 6.73 6.51
CA ILE A 267 -0.95 7.82 6.09
C ILE A 267 -1.29 8.64 7.34
N ILE A 268 -0.94 9.93 7.35
CA ILE A 268 -1.16 10.80 8.51
C ILE A 268 -2.51 11.48 8.40
N ASP A 269 -2.75 12.08 7.24
CA ASP A 269 -3.92 12.89 6.98
C ASP A 269 -4.29 12.73 5.51
N TYR A 270 -5.56 12.88 5.22
CA TYR A 270 -6.06 12.81 3.87
C TYR A 270 -7.33 13.64 3.76
N GLY A 271 -7.42 14.42 2.69
CA GLY A 271 -8.66 15.04 2.26
C GLY A 271 -9.69 13.97 1.92
N PRO A 272 -10.99 14.30 1.88
CA PRO A 272 -12.10 13.33 1.82
C PRO A 272 -11.90 12.37 0.64
N PRO A 273 -11.41 11.15 0.86
CA PRO A 273 -11.22 10.20 -0.21
C PRO A 273 -12.49 9.41 -0.36
N THR A 274 -12.69 8.88 -1.56
CA THR A 274 -13.61 7.76 -1.65
C THR A 274 -12.91 6.55 -1.02
N PHE A 275 -13.65 5.70 -0.30
CA PHE A 275 -13.15 4.42 0.22
C PHE A 275 -12.37 3.60 -0.83
N ASN A 276 -12.73 3.75 -2.10
CA ASN A 276 -12.08 3.10 -3.24
C ASN A 276 -10.64 3.58 -3.50
N ASP A 277 -10.35 4.85 -3.23
CA ASP A 277 -9.01 5.44 -3.39
C ASP A 277 -8.07 4.83 -2.36
N PHE A 278 -8.49 4.79 -1.10
CA PHE A 278 -7.73 4.15 -0.04
C PHE A 278 -7.50 2.65 -0.30
N LYS A 279 -8.56 1.92 -0.70
CA LYS A 279 -8.44 0.50 -1.05
C LYS A 279 -7.44 0.27 -2.18
N SER A 280 -7.40 1.17 -3.15
CA SER A 280 -6.46 1.11 -4.27
C SER A 280 -5.04 1.47 -3.85
N PHE A 281 -4.84 2.43 -2.93
CA PHE A 281 -3.54 2.75 -2.33
C PHE A 281 -3.00 1.54 -1.58
N ASN A 282 -3.82 1.00 -0.69
CA ASN A 282 -3.53 -0.21 0.05
C ASN A 282 -3.15 -1.37 -0.89
N ASN A 283 -3.93 -1.61 -1.94
CA ASN A 283 -3.63 -2.68 -2.90
C ASN A 283 -2.29 -2.47 -3.62
N ILE A 284 -1.95 -1.23 -3.98
CA ILE A 284 -0.65 -0.93 -4.60
C ILE A 284 0.48 -1.18 -3.61
N THR A 285 0.35 -0.65 -2.39
CA THR A 285 1.37 -0.79 -1.37
C THR A 285 1.55 -2.25 -0.96
N THR A 286 0.48 -3.03 -0.83
CA THR A 286 0.58 -4.43 -0.36
C THR A 286 0.95 -5.41 -1.46
N ASN A 287 0.55 -5.18 -2.72
CA ASN A 287 0.66 -6.20 -3.76
C ASN A 287 1.68 -5.84 -4.84
N THR A 288 2.00 -4.55 -5.02
CA THR A 288 2.82 -4.07 -6.14
C THR A 288 4.14 -3.45 -5.68
N PHE A 289 4.24 -3.01 -4.43
CA PHE A 289 5.40 -2.27 -3.94
C PHE A 289 6.72 -3.04 -4.07
N SER A 290 6.72 -4.36 -3.82
CA SER A 290 7.92 -5.19 -4.03
C SER A 290 8.43 -5.11 -5.47
N ASN A 291 7.52 -5.13 -6.45
CA ASN A 291 7.89 -5.03 -7.86
C ASN A 291 8.39 -3.63 -8.19
N PHE A 292 7.78 -2.58 -7.64
CA PHE A 292 8.26 -1.21 -7.78
C PHE A 292 9.67 -1.05 -7.22
N PHE A 293 9.94 -1.68 -6.08
CA PHE A 293 11.26 -1.69 -5.48
C PHE A 293 12.29 -2.39 -6.38
N GLU A 294 12.01 -3.60 -6.85
CA GLU A 294 12.87 -4.32 -7.81
C GLU A 294 13.17 -3.47 -9.04
N MET A 295 12.15 -2.86 -9.66
CA MET A 295 12.32 -1.99 -10.82
C MET A 295 13.16 -0.76 -10.52
N SER A 296 12.89 -0.08 -9.40
CA SER A 296 13.65 1.10 -8.98
C SER A 296 15.11 0.78 -8.66
N TYR A 297 15.38 -0.39 -8.08
CA TYR A 297 16.72 -0.84 -7.75
C TYR A 297 17.55 -1.06 -9.02
N LEU A 298 16.97 -1.70 -10.02
CA LEU A 298 17.61 -1.86 -11.32
C LEU A 298 17.87 -0.50 -11.99
N HIS A 299 16.89 0.40 -11.97
CA HIS A 299 17.00 1.74 -12.54
C HIS A 299 18.12 2.56 -11.88
N PHE A 300 18.10 2.70 -10.55
CA PHE A 300 19.05 3.57 -9.84
C PHE A 300 20.44 2.96 -9.62
N SER A 301 20.59 1.64 -9.72
CA SER A 301 21.90 1.00 -9.61
C SER A 301 22.77 1.20 -10.86
N GLY A 302 22.15 1.53 -12.01
CA GLY A 302 22.85 1.81 -13.27
C GLY A 302 23.65 0.62 -13.85
N LYS A 303 23.44 -0.59 -13.32
CA LYS A 303 24.18 -1.80 -13.70
C LYS A 303 23.23 -2.90 -14.15
N THR A 304 23.75 -3.82 -14.97
CA THR A 304 23.14 -5.14 -15.19
C THR A 304 23.28 -5.94 -13.90
N VAL A 305 22.39 -5.70 -12.93
CA VAL A 305 22.34 -6.43 -11.66
C VAL A 305 21.69 -7.79 -11.93
N HIS A 306 22.30 -8.87 -11.45
CA HIS A 306 21.67 -10.19 -11.54
C HIS A 306 20.45 -10.24 -10.61
N LYS A 307 19.36 -10.88 -11.03
CA LYS A 307 18.12 -10.96 -10.24
C LYS A 307 18.33 -11.48 -8.80
N LYS A 308 19.34 -12.32 -8.57
CA LYS A 308 19.70 -12.84 -7.24
C LYS A 308 20.27 -11.79 -6.28
N GLU A 309 20.82 -10.71 -6.81
CA GLU A 309 21.41 -9.61 -6.06
C GLU A 309 20.36 -8.54 -5.67
N ILE A 310 19.13 -8.69 -6.16
CA ILE A 310 18.04 -7.77 -5.86
C ILE A 310 17.48 -8.10 -4.47
N PRO A 311 17.27 -7.08 -3.62
CA PRO A 311 16.69 -7.25 -2.30
C PRO A 311 15.28 -7.85 -2.33
N ILE A 312 14.96 -8.69 -1.35
CA ILE A 312 13.62 -9.27 -1.21
C ILE A 312 12.78 -8.35 -0.33
N VAL A 313 11.75 -7.72 -0.89
CA VAL A 313 10.81 -6.95 -0.08
C VAL A 313 9.75 -7.90 0.50
N GLU A 314 9.77 -8.09 1.82
CA GLU A 314 8.69 -8.78 2.52
C GLU A 314 7.70 -7.75 3.08
N ILE A 315 6.44 -7.89 2.70
CA ILE A 315 5.39 -6.97 3.14
C ILE A 315 4.80 -7.51 4.44
N LEU A 316 5.18 -6.91 5.56
CA LEU A 316 4.65 -7.23 6.88
C LEU A 316 3.40 -6.40 7.15
N ASN A 317 2.25 -6.88 6.70
CA ASN A 317 1.00 -6.27 7.11
C ASN A 317 0.75 -6.55 8.61
N GLU A 318 1.15 -5.60 9.48
CA GLU A 318 0.81 -5.62 10.91
C GLU A 318 -0.72 -5.66 11.11
N ASP A 319 -1.49 -5.09 10.16
CA ASP A 319 -2.95 -4.97 10.21
C ASP A 319 -3.68 -5.75 9.12
N SER A 320 -3.08 -6.81 8.53
CA SER A 320 -3.76 -7.60 7.50
C SER A 320 -4.99 -8.29 8.08
N CYS A 321 -6.14 -7.63 7.91
CA CYS A 321 -7.48 -8.18 7.97
C CYS A 321 -7.88 -8.88 6.65
N CYS A 322 -6.95 -8.99 5.71
CA CYS A 322 -7.13 -9.65 4.42
C CYS A 322 -5.84 -10.38 4.08
N HIS A 323 -5.74 -11.65 4.47
CA HIS A 323 -4.70 -12.50 3.91
C HIS A 323 -5.13 -12.94 2.52
N THR A 324 -4.57 -12.28 1.51
CA THR A 324 -4.06 -13.02 0.35
C THR A 324 -2.57 -13.20 0.63
N ILE A 325 -2.15 -14.41 1.00
CA ILE A 325 -0.72 -14.76 0.98
C ILE A 325 -0.33 -14.77 -0.49
N VAL A 326 0.21 -13.66 -1.00
CA VAL A 326 0.79 -13.63 -2.34
C VAL A 326 2.25 -14.01 -2.17
N GLN A 327 2.55 -15.31 -2.35
CA GLN A 327 3.88 -15.71 -2.80
C GLN A 327 4.03 -15.19 -4.24
N SER A 328 4.64 -14.02 -4.40
CA SER A 328 5.08 -13.51 -5.69
C SER A 328 6.35 -14.25 -6.13
N SER A 329 6.27 -15.55 -6.35
CA SER A 329 7.24 -16.27 -7.18
C SER A 329 6.62 -16.45 -8.55
N VAL A 330 6.90 -15.50 -9.45
CA VAL A 330 6.65 -15.69 -10.87
C VAL A 330 7.60 -16.76 -11.36
N MET A 331 7.08 -17.99 -11.45
CA MET A 331 7.59 -19.06 -12.31
C MET A 331 7.41 -18.61 -13.75
N LEU A 332 8.50 -18.23 -14.42
CA LEU A 332 8.64 -18.43 -15.85
C LEU A 332 9.54 -19.65 -16.01
N GLU A 333 8.92 -20.81 -16.18
CA GLU A 333 9.59 -22.04 -16.56
C GLU A 333 10.19 -21.86 -17.96
N GLY A 334 11.50 -21.71 -18.03
CA GLY A 334 12.30 -22.08 -19.19
C GLY A 334 13.02 -23.38 -18.84
N GLN A 335 12.44 -24.51 -19.27
CA GLN A 335 13.10 -25.81 -19.22
C GLN A 335 14.38 -25.75 -20.06
N ASN A 336 15.52 -26.09 -19.46
CA ASN A 336 16.71 -26.55 -20.17
C ASN A 336 17.34 -27.67 -19.31
N ASN A 337 16.92 -28.90 -19.57
CA ASN A 337 17.79 -30.06 -19.43
C ASN A 337 18.27 -30.37 -20.85
N SER A 338 19.57 -30.16 -21.09
CA SER A 338 20.28 -30.84 -22.18
C SER A 338 20.68 -32.21 -21.67
N ASP A 339 20.34 -33.26 -22.40
CA ASP A 339 21.25 -34.35 -22.75
C ASP A 339 20.59 -35.16 -23.89
N ASP A 340 21.33 -35.31 -24.98
CA ASP A 340 21.25 -36.29 -26.06
C ASP A 340 19.91 -36.54 -26.81
N ILE A 341 19.88 -36.18 -28.10
CA ILE A 341 19.88 -37.15 -29.21
C ILE A 341 19.88 -36.44 -30.58
N GLU A 342 20.76 -36.98 -31.41
CA GLU A 342 21.12 -36.68 -32.79
C GLU A 342 19.99 -36.92 -33.83
N LYS A 343 20.08 -36.22 -34.97
CA LYS A 343 19.49 -36.52 -36.30
C LYS A 343 17.97 -36.51 -36.48
N CYS A 344 17.47 -35.49 -37.19
CA CYS A 344 17.00 -35.69 -38.58
C CYS A 344 16.68 -34.35 -39.28
N SER A 345 17.35 -34.16 -40.41
CA SER A 345 17.09 -33.18 -41.46
C SER A 345 15.66 -33.26 -42.04
N LYS A 346 15.02 -32.10 -42.28
CA LYS A 346 14.45 -31.69 -43.59
C LYS A 346 13.61 -30.40 -43.50
N GLU A 347 13.94 -29.49 -44.41
CA GLU A 347 13.05 -28.61 -45.19
C GLU A 347 12.02 -27.72 -44.47
N LEU A 348 12.37 -26.43 -44.43
CA LEU A 348 11.45 -25.30 -44.29
C LEU A 348 10.37 -25.36 -45.38
N ASN A 349 9.10 -25.41 -44.98
CA ASN A 349 7.97 -25.14 -45.84
C ASN A 349 7.11 -24.02 -45.20
N TYR A 350 7.37 -22.77 -45.60
CA TYR A 350 6.55 -21.62 -45.27
C TYR A 350 5.42 -21.50 -46.31
N GLU A 351 4.39 -22.30 -46.15
CA GLU A 351 3.09 -22.07 -46.79
C GLU A 351 2.00 -22.45 -45.80
N GLN A 352 1.46 -21.44 -45.11
CA GLN A 352 0.10 -21.31 -44.59
C GLN A 352 0.12 -20.37 -43.39
N ILE A 353 -0.12 -19.08 -43.66
CA ILE A 353 -0.99 -18.13 -42.95
C ILE A 353 -0.79 -16.78 -43.67
N SER A 354 -1.37 -16.70 -44.87
CA SER A 354 -1.53 -15.44 -45.62
C SER A 354 -2.84 -15.50 -46.40
N THR A 355 -3.94 -15.66 -45.67
CA THR A 355 -5.30 -15.46 -46.22
C THR A 355 -6.19 -14.86 -45.14
N LYS A 356 -6.08 -13.53 -44.96
CA LYS A 356 -7.18 -12.58 -44.74
C LYS A 356 -6.59 -11.28 -44.19
N ILE A 357 -6.35 -10.33 -45.09
CA ILE A 357 -6.83 -8.94 -45.03
C ILE A 357 -6.27 -8.31 -46.31
N ASN A 358 -7.13 -8.23 -47.33
CA ASN A 358 -6.89 -7.32 -48.43
C ASN A 358 -8.23 -6.78 -48.90
N LYS A 359 -8.37 -5.46 -48.77
CA LYS A 359 -9.32 -4.49 -49.33
C LYS A 359 -9.16 -3.29 -48.39
N SER A 360 -8.55 -2.17 -48.75
CA SER A 360 -8.51 -1.41 -50.01
C SER A 360 -7.79 -0.09 -49.63
N VAL A 361 -6.89 0.59 -50.36
CA VAL A 361 -6.91 1.14 -51.72
C VAL A 361 -5.52 1.75 -52.00
N LYS A 362 -5.05 1.55 -53.25
CA LYS A 362 -4.10 2.31 -54.10
C LYS A 362 -2.85 2.99 -53.53
N VAL A 363 -1.75 2.36 -53.90
CA VAL A 363 -0.44 2.92 -54.28
C VAL A 363 -0.59 4.03 -55.33
N LEU A 364 0.11 5.15 -55.13
CA LEU A 364 0.66 6.00 -56.19
C LEU A 364 2.19 5.98 -56.05
N SER A 365 2.80 5.38 -57.06
CA SER A 365 4.16 5.55 -57.60
C SER A 365 5.33 5.91 -56.68
N GLU A 366 6.26 4.96 -56.69
CA GLU A 366 7.70 5.07 -56.51
C GLU A 366 8.32 6.39 -57.00
N ASN A 367 9.22 6.95 -56.20
CA ASN A 367 10.42 7.57 -56.74
C ASN A 367 11.59 7.31 -55.78
N ASN A 368 12.62 6.66 -56.32
CA ASN A 368 13.90 6.41 -55.70
C ASN A 368 14.60 7.74 -55.40
N ASN A 369 15.10 7.91 -54.17
CA ASN A 369 16.48 8.32 -53.93
C ASN A 369 16.85 8.21 -52.46
N ASN A 370 18.06 7.70 -52.27
CA ASN A 370 18.80 7.65 -51.01
C ASN A 370 19.09 9.06 -50.48
N ASP A 371 19.39 9.07 -49.18
CA ASP A 371 20.00 10.13 -48.37
C ASP A 371 19.06 11.02 -47.55
N THR A 372 19.50 11.22 -46.29
CA THR A 372 19.02 12.15 -45.23
C THR A 372 18.01 11.62 -44.20
N ASN A 373 18.51 10.79 -43.28
CA ASN A 373 17.97 10.71 -41.91
C ASN A 373 18.75 11.69 -41.01
N ASN A 374 18.26 12.92 -40.91
CA ASN A 374 18.50 13.86 -39.80
C ASN A 374 17.72 15.14 -40.13
N GLU A 375 16.41 15.16 -39.81
CA GLU A 375 15.61 16.37 -39.58
C GLU A 375 14.13 15.98 -39.44
N LEU A 376 13.78 15.33 -38.32
CA LEU A 376 12.38 15.10 -37.96
C LEU A 376 12.15 15.25 -36.45
N PHE A 377 12.70 16.32 -35.86
CA PHE A 377 12.45 16.67 -34.45
C PHE A 377 12.24 18.17 -34.16
N HIS A 378 12.08 19.02 -35.18
CA HIS A 378 11.92 20.47 -34.95
C HIS A 378 10.62 21.14 -35.47
N LEU A 379 9.60 20.39 -35.90
CA LEU A 379 8.37 20.97 -36.47
C LEU A 379 7.09 20.73 -35.64
N LYS A 380 7.15 20.91 -34.32
CA LYS A 380 5.93 20.98 -33.47
C LYS A 380 5.88 22.09 -32.42
N SER A 381 6.80 23.05 -32.46
CA SER A 381 6.86 24.18 -31.51
C SER A 381 6.57 25.57 -32.12
N GLN A 382 6.04 25.66 -33.33
CA GLN A 382 5.70 26.95 -33.97
C GLN A 382 4.33 26.97 -34.64
N SER A 383 3.28 26.61 -33.91
CA SER A 383 1.90 26.76 -34.40
C SER A 383 0.88 27.11 -33.32
N ILE A 384 1.26 27.95 -32.35
CA ILE A 384 0.28 28.71 -31.53
C ILE A 384 0.88 30.08 -31.22
N GLU A 385 0.94 30.95 -32.22
CA GLU A 385 1.00 32.39 -32.00
C GLU A 385 0.43 33.08 -33.25
N ARG A 386 -0.42 34.08 -33.02
CA ARG A 386 -1.11 34.95 -33.99
C ARG A 386 -2.49 34.46 -34.47
N LYS A 387 -3.54 34.95 -33.79
CA LYS A 387 -4.59 35.80 -34.37
C LYS A 387 -5.54 36.29 -33.27
N SER A 388 -5.36 37.52 -32.82
CA SER A 388 -6.47 38.51 -32.75
C SER A 388 -5.89 39.86 -32.35
N SER A 389 -5.95 40.79 -33.29
CA SER A 389 -5.71 42.21 -33.08
C SER A 389 -6.94 42.97 -33.57
N ASN A 390 -7.37 43.94 -32.75
CA ASN A 390 -8.21 45.10 -33.05
C ASN A 390 -9.72 44.83 -33.20
N HIS A 391 -10.66 45.66 -32.76
CA HIS A 391 -10.77 46.97 -32.09
C HIS A 391 -12.21 46.93 -31.47
N SER A 392 -12.63 47.60 -30.41
CA SER A 392 -12.75 49.05 -30.19
C SER A 392 -13.41 49.30 -28.82
N GLN A 393 -12.86 50.19 -28.01
CA GLN A 393 -13.46 51.46 -27.51
C GLN A 393 -14.64 51.41 -26.51
N ASP A 394 -14.36 52.10 -25.40
CA ASP A 394 -15.20 53.09 -24.68
C ASP A 394 -16.49 52.62 -23.98
N CYS A 395 -16.50 52.64 -22.65
CA CYS A 395 -17.13 53.73 -21.87
C CYS A 395 -17.34 53.38 -20.38
N THR A 396 -16.96 54.36 -19.53
CA THR A 396 -17.62 54.83 -18.30
C THR A 396 -17.77 53.91 -17.08
N SER A 397 -16.99 54.24 -16.04
CA SER A 397 -17.39 54.54 -14.65
C SER A 397 -18.74 54.05 -14.13
N PHE A 398 -18.76 53.37 -12.97
CA PHE A 398 -19.64 53.72 -11.84
C PHE A 398 -19.20 53.03 -10.52
N ASP A 399 -18.89 53.90 -9.56
CA ASP A 399 -19.06 53.87 -8.11
C ASP A 399 -18.96 52.59 -7.25
N SER A 400 -18.08 52.77 -6.25
CA SER A 400 -18.03 52.16 -4.94
C SER A 400 -19.34 52.26 -4.13
N VAL A 401 -19.71 51.18 -3.44
CA VAL A 401 -20.47 51.22 -2.18
C VAL A 401 -19.91 50.16 -1.21
N PRO A 402 -19.57 50.52 0.04
CA PRO A 402 -19.22 49.57 1.09
C PRO A 402 -20.46 49.20 1.91
N LEU A 403 -20.54 47.95 2.37
CA LEU A 403 -21.51 47.51 3.37
C LEU A 403 -20.76 47.06 4.63
N ASN A 404 -20.73 47.96 5.61
CA ASN A 404 -20.65 47.60 7.02
C ASN A 404 -22.09 47.52 7.56
N LYS A 405 -22.45 46.35 8.10
CA LYS A 405 -23.18 46.19 9.36
C LYS A 405 -23.13 44.76 9.83
#